data_AF-A0A535XN66-F1
#
_entry.id   AF-A0A535XN66-F1
#
_cell.length_a   1.000
_cell.length_b   1.000
_cell.length_c   1.000
_cell.angle_alpha   90.00
_cell.angle_beta   90.00
_cell.angle_gamma   90.00
#
_symmetry.space_group_name_H-M   'P 1'
#
loop_
_entity.id
_entity.type
_entity.pdbx_description
1 polymer ?
#
loop_
_entity_poly.entity_id
_entity_poly.type
_entity_poly.pdbx_seq_one_letter_code
_entity_poly.pdbx_strand_id
1 'polypeptide(L)'
;MSGLLDTSVLIGPFVKGLPNDLAISIVSLAELRLGVLLARDLATRSTRLARLVEAERAFAPIPVDDEVASAYASVMAAAREEGRKPKVMDALIAATAAAKDLTLYTWDRDFANLRHVRVKVLS
;
A
#
# COMPACT_ATOMS: atom_id res chain seq x y z
N MET A 1 13.45 2.16 -8.04
CA MET A 1 12.62 2.04 -6.82
C MET A 1 13.14 0.92 -5.97
N SER A 2 13.23 1.14 -4.65
CA SER A 2 13.76 0.19 -3.66
C SER A 2 12.71 -0.32 -2.67
N GLY A 3 11.53 0.32 -2.60
CA GLY A 3 10.42 -0.12 -1.78
C GLY A 3 9.08 0.49 -2.18
N LEU A 4 8.00 -0.15 -1.75
CA LEU A 4 6.63 0.33 -1.85
C LEU A 4 6.11 0.65 -0.44
N LEU A 5 5.53 1.82 -0.24
CA LEU A 5 4.83 2.16 1.00
C LEU A 5 3.36 1.74 0.90
N ASP A 6 2.90 1.03 1.92
CA ASP A 6 1.48 0.81 2.17
C ASP A 6 0.79 2.10 2.62
N THR A 7 -0.52 2.19 2.42
CA THR A 7 -1.38 3.30 2.85
C THR A 7 -1.26 3.55 4.35
N SER A 8 -1.10 2.47 5.14
CA SER A 8 -0.92 2.58 6.59
C SER A 8 0.31 3.43 6.96
N VAL A 9 1.36 3.41 6.14
CA VAL A 9 2.59 4.20 6.36
C VAL A 9 2.34 5.67 6.02
N LEU A 10 1.57 5.94 4.96
CA LEU A 10 1.23 7.30 4.53
C LEU A 10 0.33 8.04 5.53
N ILE A 11 -0.47 7.31 6.31
CA ILE A 11 -1.35 7.87 7.34
C ILE A 11 -0.83 7.70 8.76
N GLY A 12 0.27 6.96 8.93
CA GLY A 12 0.85 6.57 10.20
C GLY A 12 1.85 7.58 10.76
N PRO A 13 2.55 7.21 11.85
CA PRO A 13 3.63 8.02 12.40
C PRO A 13 4.84 8.04 11.46
N PHE A 14 5.71 9.04 11.63
CA PHE A 14 6.97 9.15 10.90
C PHE A 14 7.87 7.93 11.12
N VAL A 15 8.48 7.43 10.05
CA VAL A 15 9.32 6.24 10.05
C VAL A 15 10.76 6.64 9.73
N LYS A 16 11.70 6.33 10.63
CA LYS A 16 13.13 6.54 10.39
C LYS A 16 13.75 5.38 9.61
N GLY A 17 14.76 5.69 8.80
CA GLY A 17 15.59 4.66 8.13
C GLY A 17 14.90 3.96 6.96
N LEU A 18 13.87 4.58 6.38
CA LEU A 18 13.33 4.14 5.11
C LEU A 18 14.33 4.40 3.97
N PRO A 19 14.33 3.57 2.91
CA PRO A 19 15.11 3.85 1.70
C PRO A 19 14.75 5.20 1.06
N ASN A 20 15.67 5.78 0.29
CA ASN A 20 15.44 7.07 -0.38
C ASN A 20 14.56 6.95 -1.63
N ASP A 21 14.56 5.79 -2.30
CA ASP A 21 13.84 5.57 -3.56
C ASP A 21 12.60 4.71 -3.30
N LEU A 22 11.50 5.37 -2.99
CA LEU A 22 10.23 4.77 -2.59
C LEU A 22 9.11 5.13 -3.55
N ALA A 23 8.13 4.26 -3.64
CA ALA A 23 6.90 4.48 -4.40
C ALA A 23 5.66 4.12 -3.56
N ILE A 24 4.49 4.44 -4.12
CA ILE A 24 3.19 4.01 -3.58
C ILE A 24 2.40 3.30 -4.69
N SER A 25 1.42 2.49 -4.33
CA SER A 25 0.45 1.97 -5.31
C SER A 25 -0.58 3.05 -5.63
N ILE A 26 -1.11 3.07 -6.85
CA ILE A 26 -2.28 3.88 -7.19
C ILE A 26 -3.49 3.52 -6.32
N VAL A 27 -3.55 2.28 -5.81
CA VAL A 27 -4.57 1.82 -4.87
C VAL A 27 -4.48 2.59 -3.55
N SER A 28 -3.27 2.80 -3.02
CA SER A 28 -3.07 3.62 -1.81
C SER A 28 -3.54 5.05 -2.01
N LEU A 29 -3.31 5.62 -3.21
CA LEU A 29 -3.81 6.94 -3.53
C LEU A 29 -5.35 6.97 -3.61
N ALA A 30 -5.98 5.92 -4.13
CA ALA A 30 -7.42 5.77 -4.13
C ALA A 30 -7.99 5.70 -2.70
N GLU A 31 -7.33 4.98 -1.78
CA GLU A 31 -7.72 4.91 -0.37
C GLU A 31 -7.62 6.27 0.33
N LEU A 32 -6.55 7.04 0.08
CA LEU A 32 -6.41 8.39 0.61
C LEU A 32 -7.53 9.32 0.11
N ARG A 33 -7.83 9.29 -1.20
CA ARG A 33 -8.93 10.06 -1.80
C ARG A 33 -10.28 9.69 -1.21
N LEU A 34 -10.55 8.39 -1.08
CA LEU A 34 -11.78 7.90 -0.44
C LEU A 34 -11.86 8.39 1.02
N GLY A 35 -10.75 8.36 1.75
CA GLY A 35 -10.67 8.88 3.10
C GLY A 35 -11.07 10.35 3.20
N VAL A 36 -10.62 11.20 2.27
CA VAL A 36 -11.01 12.62 2.22
C VAL A 36 -12.52 12.77 1.99
N LEU A 37 -13.07 12.03 1.03
CA LEU A 37 -14.49 12.10 0.66
C LEU A 37 -15.42 11.61 1.77
N LEU A 38 -15.01 10.59 2.52
CA LEU A 38 -15.79 10.03 3.64
C LEU A 38 -15.65 10.79 4.96
N ALA A 39 -14.75 11.78 5.07
CA ALA A 39 -14.58 12.54 6.30
C ALA A 39 -15.86 13.34 6.63
N ARG A 40 -16.34 13.21 7.87
CA ARG A 40 -17.63 13.79 8.31
C ARG A 40 -17.50 15.19 8.92
N ASP A 41 -16.32 15.55 9.41
CA ASP A 41 -16.01 16.85 10.00
C ASP A 41 -14.84 17.53 9.29
N LEU A 42 -14.75 18.86 9.46
CA LEU A 42 -13.77 19.69 8.77
C LEU A 42 -12.32 19.38 9.21
N ALA A 43 -12.09 19.11 10.49
CA ALA A 43 -10.75 18.86 11.02
C ALA A 43 -10.16 17.55 10.47
N THR A 44 -10.97 16.48 10.46
CA THR A 44 -10.60 15.19 9.84
C THR A 44 -10.38 15.35 8.35
N ARG A 45 -11.26 16.06 7.64
CA ARG A 45 -11.11 16.29 6.19
C ARG A 45 -9.83 17.05 5.87
N SER A 46 -9.52 18.10 6.63
CA SER A 46 -8.30 18.90 6.45
C SER A 46 -7.04 18.05 6.64
N THR A 47 -7.00 17.23 7.69
CA THR A 47 -5.87 16.32 7.95
C THR A 47 -5.69 15.30 6.82
N ARG A 48 -6.77 14.67 6.36
CA ARG A 48 -6.72 13.68 5.28
C ARG A 48 -6.33 14.32 3.93
N LEU A 49 -6.80 15.53 3.65
CA LEU A 49 -6.45 16.25 2.44
C LEU A 49 -4.96 16.64 2.45
N ALA A 50 -4.43 17.10 3.59
CA ALA A 50 -3.01 17.41 3.72
C ALA A 50 -2.14 16.18 3.38
N ARG A 51 -2.48 15.01 3.92
CA ARG A 51 -1.78 13.73 3.63
C ARG A 51 -1.90 13.33 2.17
N LEU A 52 -3.06 13.48 1.55
CA LEU A 52 -3.26 13.22 0.12
C LEU A 52 -2.34 14.11 -0.73
N VAL A 53 -2.35 15.42 -0.48
CA VAL A 53 -1.51 16.38 -1.22
C VAL A 53 -0.02 16.09 -1.03
N GLU A 54 0.39 15.75 0.19
CA GLU A 54 1.77 15.35 0.46
C GLU A 54 2.15 14.10 -0.33
N ALA A 55 1.32 13.06 -0.33
CA ALA A 55 1.57 11.84 -1.08
C ALA A 55 1.64 12.08 -2.60
N GLU A 56 0.74 12.89 -3.17
CA GLU A 56 0.75 13.23 -4.60
C GLU A 56 1.97 14.06 -5.02
N ARG A 57 2.54 14.84 -4.10
CA ARG A 57 3.77 15.61 -4.35
C ARG A 57 5.03 14.78 -4.19
N ALA A 58 5.04 13.88 -3.21
CA ALA A 58 6.23 13.11 -2.85
C ALA A 58 6.45 11.87 -3.72
N PHE A 59 5.37 11.28 -4.25
CA PHE A 59 5.45 9.97 -4.90
C PHE A 59 4.80 9.96 -6.29
N ALA A 60 5.42 9.21 -7.20
CA ALA A 60 4.79 8.77 -8.44
C ALA A 60 4.10 7.41 -8.18
N PRO A 61 2.75 7.33 -8.19
CA PRO A 61 2.04 6.09 -7.92
C PRO A 61 2.21 5.08 -9.06
N ILE A 62 2.46 3.82 -8.71
CA ILE A 62 2.56 2.71 -9.66
C ILE A 62 1.12 2.28 -10.05
N PRO A 63 0.80 2.22 -11.36
CA PRO A 63 -0.52 1.81 -11.82
C PRO A 63 -0.76 0.30 -11.61
N VAL A 64 -2.03 -0.09 -11.59
CA VAL A 64 -2.41 -1.50 -11.73
C VAL A 64 -2.40 -1.83 -13.23
N ASP A 65 -1.36 -2.52 -13.67
CA ASP A 65 -1.18 -3.01 -15.03
C ASP A 65 -1.29 -4.56 -15.09
N ASP A 66 -1.00 -5.15 -16.25
CA ASP A 66 -1.11 -6.60 -16.47
C ASP A 66 -0.14 -7.42 -15.58
N GLU A 67 1.04 -6.88 -15.26
CA GLU A 67 2.00 -7.51 -14.36
C GLU A 67 1.45 -7.52 -12.92
N VAL A 68 0.85 -6.41 -12.47
CA VAL A 68 0.18 -6.34 -11.16
C VAL A 68 -1.02 -7.29 -11.10
N ALA A 69 -1.79 -7.40 -12.19
CA ALA A 69 -2.93 -8.32 -12.26
C ALA A 69 -2.48 -9.79 -12.13
N SER A 70 -1.39 -10.18 -12.80
CA SER A 70 -0.79 -11.51 -12.70
C SER A 70 -0.28 -11.79 -11.28
N ALA A 71 0.47 -10.85 -10.68
CA ALA A 71 0.95 -10.97 -9.31
C ALA A 71 -0.21 -11.07 -8.29
N TYR A 72 -1.29 -10.31 -8.49
CA TYR A 72 -2.49 -10.38 -7.67
C TYR A 72 -3.11 -11.78 -7.69
N ALA A 73 -3.25 -12.39 -8.87
CA ALA A 73 -3.76 -13.74 -8.97
C ALA A 73 -2.92 -14.75 -8.18
N SER A 74 -1.58 -14.68 -8.28
CA SER A 74 -0.67 -15.54 -7.52
C SER A 74 -0.76 -15.33 -6.01
N VAL A 75 -0.76 -14.07 -5.54
CA VAL A 75 -0.89 -13.75 -4.11
C VAL A 75 -2.22 -14.25 -3.55
N MET A 76 -3.32 -14.02 -4.27
CA MET A 76 -4.65 -14.45 -3.84
C MET A 76 -4.82 -15.98 -3.85
N ALA A 77 -4.26 -16.67 -4.85
CA ALA A 77 -4.27 -18.12 -4.91
C ALA A 77 -3.54 -18.73 -3.71
N ALA A 78 -2.30 -18.28 -3.46
CA ALA A 78 -1.50 -18.74 -2.33
C ALA A 78 -2.19 -18.45 -0.98
N ALA A 79 -2.78 -17.26 -0.82
CA ALA A 79 -3.51 -16.93 0.41
C ALA A 79 -4.72 -17.86 0.62
N ARG A 80 -5.45 -18.21 -0.44
CA ARG A 80 -6.61 -19.12 -0.37
C ARG A 80 -6.20 -20.56 -0.05
N GLU A 81 -5.08 -21.04 -0.58
CA GLU A 81 -4.52 -22.35 -0.21
C GLU A 81 -4.21 -22.45 1.28
N GLU A 82 -3.86 -21.33 1.92
CA GLU A 82 -3.64 -21.23 3.36
C GLU A 82 -4.93 -20.93 4.16
N GLY A 83 -6.10 -20.94 3.53
CA GLY A 83 -7.38 -20.62 4.18
C GLY A 83 -7.56 -19.13 4.53
N ARG A 84 -6.67 -18.25 4.03
CA ARG A 84 -6.73 -16.80 4.26
C ARG A 84 -7.62 -16.11 3.21
N LYS A 85 -8.16 -14.95 3.58
CA LYS A 85 -8.97 -14.09 2.70
C LYS A 85 -8.56 -12.62 2.86
N PRO A 86 -7.39 -12.21 2.31
CA PRO A 86 -6.96 -10.81 2.37
C PRO A 86 -7.96 -9.90 1.67
N LYS A 87 -8.04 -8.64 2.10
CA LYS A 87 -8.89 -7.66 1.42
C LYS A 87 -8.35 -7.41 0.02
N VAL A 88 -9.24 -7.10 -0.91
CA VAL A 88 -8.87 -6.88 -2.32
C VAL A 88 -7.88 -5.73 -2.46
N MET A 89 -8.08 -4.61 -1.75
CA MET A 89 -7.17 -3.47 -1.81
C MET A 89 -5.79 -3.82 -1.24
N ASP A 90 -5.74 -4.42 -0.04
CA ASP A 90 -4.51 -4.91 0.59
C ASP A 90 -3.75 -5.85 -0.38
N ALA A 91 -4.45 -6.80 -1.00
CA ALA A 91 -3.85 -7.72 -1.96
C ALA A 91 -3.34 -7.03 -3.23
N LEU A 92 -4.02 -6.01 -3.75
CA LEU A 92 -3.53 -5.24 -4.91
C LEU A 92 -2.30 -4.39 -4.58
N ILE A 93 -2.23 -3.81 -3.37
CA ILE A 93 -1.02 -3.10 -2.90
C ILE A 93 0.15 -4.08 -2.81
N ALA A 94 -0.07 -5.25 -2.20
CA ALA A 94 0.94 -6.30 -2.08
C ALA A 94 1.39 -6.84 -3.45
N ALA A 95 0.44 -7.05 -4.36
CA ALA A 95 0.72 -7.44 -5.74
C ALA A 95 1.50 -6.38 -6.51
N THR A 96 1.24 -5.10 -6.27
CA THR A 96 2.02 -4.00 -6.87
C THR A 96 3.49 -4.10 -6.47
N ALA A 97 3.76 -4.37 -5.18
CA ALA A 97 5.12 -4.56 -4.70
C ALA A 97 5.79 -5.80 -5.32
N ALA A 98 5.07 -6.93 -5.37
CA ALA A 98 5.57 -8.17 -5.95
C ALA A 98 5.89 -8.04 -7.45
N ALA A 99 4.98 -7.43 -8.23
CA ALA A 99 5.15 -7.26 -9.68
C ALA A 99 6.38 -6.42 -10.04
N LYS A 100 6.73 -5.42 -9.21
CA LYS A 100 7.86 -4.52 -9.45
C LYS A 100 9.11 -4.90 -8.65
N ASP A 101 9.13 -6.09 -8.06
CA ASP A 101 10.22 -6.59 -7.22
C ASP A 101 10.63 -5.59 -6.11
N LEU A 102 9.63 -5.06 -5.39
CA LEU A 102 9.82 -4.09 -4.30
C LEU A 102 9.52 -4.71 -2.94
N THR A 103 10.20 -4.20 -1.90
CA THR A 103 9.84 -4.51 -0.51
C THR A 103 8.65 -3.65 -0.10
N LEU A 104 7.56 -4.26 0.37
CA LEU A 104 6.40 -3.59 0.93
C LEU A 104 6.66 -3.21 2.39
N TYR A 105 6.60 -1.91 2.70
CA TYR A 105 6.68 -1.38 4.05
C TYR A 105 5.28 -1.09 4.56
N THR A 106 4.91 -1.65 5.72
CA THR A 106 3.55 -1.52 6.26
C THR A 106 3.56 -1.53 7.79
N TRP A 107 2.54 -0.91 8.40
CA TRP A 107 2.21 -1.06 9.82
C TRP A 107 1.20 -2.19 10.06
N ASP A 108 0.60 -2.72 9.00
CA ASP A 108 -0.39 -3.78 9.06
C ASP A 108 0.28 -5.16 9.05
N ARG A 109 0.13 -5.87 10.17
CA ARG A 109 0.68 -7.21 10.36
C ARG A 109 0.00 -8.26 9.49
N ASP A 110 -1.18 -7.97 8.94
CA ASP A 110 -1.92 -8.92 8.10
C ASP A 110 -1.19 -9.23 6.78
N PHE A 111 -0.29 -8.34 6.35
CA PHE A 111 0.57 -8.54 5.17
C PHE A 111 1.74 -9.50 5.41
N ALA A 112 2.18 -9.72 6.66
CA ALA A 112 3.45 -10.39 6.98
C ALA A 112 3.59 -11.82 6.42
N ASN A 113 2.46 -12.48 6.16
CA ASN A 113 2.41 -13.87 5.72
C ASN A 113 1.92 -14.02 4.27
N LEU A 114 1.85 -12.94 3.48
CA LEU A 114 1.51 -13.05 2.06
C LEU A 114 2.68 -13.65 1.29
N ARG A 115 2.51 -14.87 0.78
CA ARG A 115 3.49 -15.49 -0.12
C ARG A 115 3.68 -14.64 -1.38
N HIS A 116 4.86 -14.74 -1.97
CA HIS A 116 5.29 -13.99 -3.17
C HIS A 116 5.52 -12.49 -2.95
N VAL A 117 5.38 -11.99 -1.72
CA VAL A 117 5.58 -10.57 -1.40
C VAL A 117 6.69 -10.44 -0.38
N ARG A 118 7.67 -9.58 -0.63
CA ARG A 118 8.65 -9.19 0.39
C ARG A 118 8.04 -8.12 1.27
N VAL A 119 7.77 -8.45 2.53
CA VAL A 119 7.11 -7.53 3.47
C VAL A 119 8.04 -7.19 4.62
N LYS A 120 8.15 -5.90 4.93
CA LYS A 120 8.78 -5.37 6.14
C LYS A 120 7.73 -4.65 6.98
N VAL A 121 7.26 -5.34 8.02
CA VAL A 121 6.38 -4.74 9.02
C VAL A 121 7.19 -3.81 9.91
N LEU A 122 6.69 -2.59 10.09
CA LEU A 122 7.29 -1.56 10.93
C LEU A 122 6.95 -1.80 12.41
N SER A 123 7.84 -1.38 13.30
CA SER A 123 7.77 -1.56 14.76
C SER A 123 7.74 -0.24 15.51
#